data_AF-N9R069-F1
#
_entry.id   AF-N9R069-F1
#
_cell.length_a   1.000
_cell.length_b   1.000
_cell.length_c   1.000
_cell.angle_alpha   90.00
_cell.angle_beta   90.00
_cell.angle_gamma   90.00
#
_symmetry.space_group_name_H-M   'P 1'
#
loop_
_entity.id
_entity.type
_entity.pdbx_description
1 polymer ?
#
loop_
_entity_poly.entity_id
_entity_poly.type
_entity_poly.pdbx_seq_one_letter_code
_entity_poly.pdbx_strand_id
1 'polypeptide(L)'
;MSGCGCNKESSCDDTKQKQNESETDSCKGKDSVTEVSKSSCCGNELQQGANSDEKDTCGSNQPCSTQSNSCCGSDSITSPEPIRGSEDTATFISDYNIPKMDCSAEEQMVRMTLSSLVDVKRLVFDLPNRNLKVLHNGENNEITAKLEALGFGAKLNKTEAYENKEHAQEASTFLIPKMDCSAEEQMVRMALSPLHEVKGLSFDLAQRQLVVFHTNGINEITTKLEALGFGAKLVETVKATGELPETPDPTKQAKVL
;
A
#
# COMPACT_ATOMS: atom_id res chain seq x y z
N MET A 1 -34.84 -48.19 -44.12
CA MET A 1 -35.08 -46.76 -44.40
C MET A 1 -36.22 -46.31 -43.51
N SER A 2 -35.91 -45.72 -42.35
CA SER A 2 -36.86 -45.18 -41.37
C SER A 2 -36.15 -44.03 -40.65
N GLY A 3 -36.77 -42.93 -40.24
CA GLY A 3 -38.19 -42.57 -40.41
C GLY A 3 -38.86 -42.18 -39.09
N CYS A 4 -38.43 -41.06 -38.50
CA CYS A 4 -39.11 -40.25 -37.48
C CYS A 4 -38.30 -38.94 -37.32
N GLY A 5 -38.85 -37.73 -37.16
CA GLY A 5 -40.27 -37.35 -37.19
C GLY A 5 -40.81 -36.94 -35.83
N CYS A 6 -40.38 -35.77 -35.31
CA CYS A 6 -40.97 -35.13 -34.14
C CYS A 6 -41.36 -33.68 -34.47
N ASN A 7 -42.51 -33.25 -33.96
CA ASN A 7 -43.12 -31.93 -34.16
C ASN A 7 -43.88 -31.57 -32.88
N LYS A 8 -43.96 -30.26 -32.56
CA LYS A 8 -44.94 -29.65 -31.62
C LYS A 8 -44.83 -30.04 -30.12
N GLU A 9 -45.23 -29.23 -29.14
CA GLU A 9 -45.41 -27.76 -29.00
C GLU A 9 -45.65 -27.42 -27.51
N SER A 10 -45.85 -26.12 -27.19
CA SER A 10 -46.28 -25.55 -25.89
C SER A 10 -45.22 -25.53 -24.77
N SER A 11 -45.25 -24.60 -23.81
CA SER A 11 -46.25 -23.53 -23.52
C SER A 11 -45.59 -22.29 -22.87
N CYS A 12 -46.23 -21.11 -23.04
CA CYS A 12 -46.12 -19.82 -22.30
C CYS A 12 -44.71 -19.21 -22.04
N ASP A 13 -44.41 -17.94 -22.36
CA ASP A 13 -45.04 -16.65 -21.95
C ASP A 13 -44.92 -16.39 -20.43
N ASP A 14 -44.60 -15.19 -19.91
CA ASP A 14 -44.34 -13.84 -20.46
C ASP A 14 -43.24 -13.17 -19.54
N THR A 15 -42.60 -12.00 -19.73
CA THR A 15 -42.81 -10.82 -20.61
C THR A 15 -41.47 -10.20 -21.05
N LYS A 16 -41.45 -9.50 -22.20
CA LYS A 16 -40.38 -8.54 -22.55
C LYS A 16 -40.95 -7.32 -23.27
N GLN A 17 -40.88 -6.13 -22.66
CA GLN A 17 -41.36 -4.89 -23.29
C GLN A 17 -40.36 -4.30 -24.30
N LYS A 18 -40.93 -3.65 -25.32
CA LYS A 18 -40.29 -2.93 -26.43
C LYS A 18 -39.80 -1.52 -25.94
N GLN A 19 -38.85 -0.81 -26.56
CA GLN A 19 -38.76 -0.30 -27.95
C GLN A 19 -40.02 0.49 -28.40
N ASN A 20 -39.95 1.53 -29.23
CA ASN A 20 -38.94 2.55 -29.55
C ASN A 20 -39.67 3.67 -30.38
N GLU A 21 -38.94 4.65 -30.93
CA GLU A 21 -39.41 5.63 -31.96
C GLU A 21 -40.42 6.69 -31.46
N SER A 22 -40.55 7.89 -32.03
CA SER A 22 -39.94 8.57 -33.21
C SER A 22 -39.51 10.02 -32.81
N GLU A 23 -38.52 10.73 -33.37
CA GLU A 23 -38.04 11.05 -34.75
C GLU A 23 -38.49 12.46 -35.25
N THR A 24 -37.77 13.01 -36.24
CA THR A 24 -37.84 14.37 -36.86
C THR A 24 -37.27 15.57 -36.10
N ASP A 25 -36.88 16.71 -36.73
CA ASP A 25 -35.94 16.98 -37.86
C ASP A 25 -35.69 18.52 -37.93
N SER A 26 -34.56 18.92 -38.53
CA SER A 26 -34.38 20.14 -39.36
C SER A 26 -33.96 21.50 -38.75
N CYS A 27 -33.34 22.29 -39.64
CA CYS A 27 -32.41 23.37 -39.31
C CYS A 27 -32.73 24.71 -40.00
N LYS A 28 -32.57 25.82 -39.27
CA LYS A 28 -32.16 27.20 -39.68
C LYS A 28 -32.43 28.16 -38.50
N GLY A 29 -31.70 29.26 -38.28
CA GLY A 29 -30.54 29.81 -38.99
C GLY A 29 -30.64 31.34 -39.10
N LYS A 30 -29.50 32.04 -39.20
CA LYS A 30 -29.31 33.51 -39.25
C LYS A 30 -29.48 34.25 -37.92
N ASP A 31 -28.90 35.43 -37.67
CA ASP A 31 -27.68 36.15 -38.11
C ASP A 31 -27.55 37.29 -37.04
N SER A 32 -26.40 37.73 -36.52
CA SER A 32 -25.47 38.66 -37.20
C SER A 32 -24.31 39.06 -36.26
N VAL A 33 -23.09 39.23 -36.81
CA VAL A 33 -22.19 40.43 -36.71
C VAL A 33 -21.94 41.03 -35.30
N THR A 34 -20.72 41.22 -34.75
CA THR A 34 -19.34 41.52 -35.24
C THR A 34 -18.33 40.97 -34.19
N GLU A 35 -17.00 40.91 -34.36
CA GLU A 35 -16.08 41.29 -35.44
C GLU A 35 -14.88 40.31 -35.50
N VAL A 36 -14.04 40.47 -36.52
CA VAL A 36 -12.76 39.79 -36.80
C VAL A 36 -11.56 40.50 -36.16
N SER A 37 -10.54 39.74 -35.72
CA SER A 37 -9.11 40.00 -36.05
C SER A 37 -8.19 38.82 -35.67
N LYS A 38 -6.99 38.77 -36.27
CA LYS A 38 -6.11 37.59 -36.37
C LYS A 38 -4.69 37.87 -35.85
N SER A 39 -3.83 36.85 -35.94
CA SER A 39 -2.37 36.81 -35.72
C SER A 39 -1.87 37.07 -34.29
N SER A 40 -0.95 36.31 -33.66
CA SER A 40 0.10 35.33 -34.04
C SER A 40 1.53 35.88 -34.15
N CYS A 41 2.50 35.00 -33.86
CA CYS A 41 3.95 35.11 -34.07
C CYS A 41 4.77 35.88 -33.00
N CYS A 42 6.09 35.71 -33.07
CA CYS A 42 7.05 35.94 -31.97
C CYS A 42 8.18 36.91 -32.35
N GLY A 43 8.78 37.57 -31.35
CA GLY A 43 10.00 38.38 -31.47
C GLY A 43 9.80 39.76 -32.12
N ASN A 44 10.76 40.69 -32.05
CA ASN A 44 11.94 40.79 -31.18
C ASN A 44 12.50 42.23 -31.24
N GLU A 45 13.14 42.73 -30.17
CA GLU A 45 14.09 43.87 -30.19
C GLU A 45 13.50 45.28 -30.56
N LEU A 46 14.07 46.46 -30.26
CA LEU A 46 15.18 46.90 -29.36
C LEU A 46 15.05 48.44 -29.08
N GLN A 47 16.00 49.02 -28.33
CA GLN A 47 16.32 50.47 -28.15
C GLN A 47 15.45 51.31 -27.18
N GLN A 48 16.00 52.26 -26.38
CA GLN A 48 17.35 52.40 -25.79
C GLN A 48 17.41 53.52 -24.71
N GLY A 49 18.28 53.35 -23.69
CA GLY A 49 18.84 54.44 -22.85
C GLY A 49 18.15 54.74 -21.50
N ALA A 50 18.86 55.17 -20.44
CA ALA A 50 20.33 55.20 -20.24
C ALA A 50 20.73 55.42 -18.76
N ASN A 51 21.79 54.71 -18.30
CA ASN A 51 22.62 54.93 -17.09
C ASN A 51 21.95 54.95 -15.69
N SER A 52 22.63 54.63 -14.58
CA SER A 52 24.02 54.16 -14.34
C SER A 52 23.98 53.01 -13.31
N ASP A 53 24.65 51.86 -13.52
CA ASP A 53 26.11 51.63 -13.38
C ASP A 53 26.66 51.86 -11.96
N GLU A 54 26.84 50.76 -11.21
CA GLU A 54 28.08 50.50 -10.49
C GLU A 54 28.48 49.03 -10.75
N LYS A 55 29.79 48.74 -10.70
CA LYS A 55 30.42 47.65 -11.44
C LYS A 55 31.46 46.93 -10.56
N ASP A 56 31.50 45.61 -10.60
CA ASP A 56 32.77 44.93 -10.91
C ASP A 56 32.62 43.47 -11.38
N THR A 57 33.52 43.08 -12.27
CA THR A 57 33.60 41.73 -12.84
C THR A 57 35.06 41.39 -13.13
N CYS A 58 35.59 40.32 -12.53
CA CYS A 58 36.85 39.73 -12.97
C CYS A 58 36.86 38.22 -12.72
N GLY A 59 36.73 37.44 -13.81
CA GLY A 59 37.05 36.01 -13.78
C GLY A 59 38.49 35.78 -14.25
N SER A 60 39.17 34.79 -13.68
CA SER A 60 40.47 34.30 -14.19
C SER A 60 40.70 32.86 -13.77
N ASN A 61 41.10 32.03 -14.73
CA ASN A 61 41.33 30.59 -14.52
C ASN A 61 42.81 30.34 -14.16
N GLN A 62 43.11 30.00 -12.91
CA GLN A 62 44.18 29.05 -12.57
C GLN A 62 44.02 28.57 -11.11
N PRO A 63 44.32 27.30 -10.77
CA PRO A 63 44.13 26.79 -9.41
C PRO A 63 45.25 27.27 -8.48
N CYS A 64 44.92 27.44 -7.20
CA CYS A 64 45.90 27.64 -6.13
C CYS A 64 45.75 26.52 -5.08
N SER A 65 46.88 26.08 -4.53
CA SER A 65 46.96 24.88 -3.69
C SER A 65 46.69 25.16 -2.21
N THR A 66 46.06 24.18 -1.57
CA THR A 66 46.30 23.74 -0.18
C THR A 66 46.59 24.83 0.87
N GLN A 67 45.55 25.25 1.59
CA GLN A 67 45.69 25.29 3.05
C GLN A 67 44.40 24.90 3.77
N SER A 68 44.56 24.08 4.79
CA SER A 68 43.49 23.46 5.57
C SER A 68 42.91 24.41 6.61
N ASN A 69 41.58 24.36 6.81
CA ASN A 69 40.97 24.51 8.12
C ASN A 69 39.65 23.71 8.15
N SER A 70 39.62 22.64 8.93
CA SER A 70 38.48 21.73 9.06
C SER A 70 37.52 22.23 10.15
N CYS A 71 36.45 22.92 9.76
CA CYS A 71 35.40 23.38 10.68
C CYS A 71 34.43 22.24 11.07
N CYS A 72 34.96 21.21 11.76
CA CYS A 72 34.18 20.15 12.39
C CYS A 72 34.29 20.28 13.91
N GLY A 73 33.63 21.29 14.48
CA GLY A 73 33.45 21.40 15.92
C GLY A 73 32.64 20.22 16.45
N SER A 74 33.20 19.50 17.44
CA SER A 74 32.56 18.33 18.04
C SER A 74 31.92 18.71 19.36
N ASP A 75 30.60 18.94 19.37
CA ASP A 75 29.80 19.09 20.59
C ASP A 75 28.96 17.84 20.82
N SER A 76 29.16 17.22 21.99
CA SER A 76 28.53 15.95 22.37
C SER A 76 27.06 16.14 22.74
N ILE A 77 26.15 15.93 21.79
CA ILE A 77 24.74 15.68 22.10
C ILE A 77 24.55 14.19 22.33
N THR A 78 24.34 13.81 23.59
CA THR A 78 23.91 12.47 23.98
C THR A 78 22.59 12.14 23.30
N SER A 79 22.61 11.24 22.31
CA SER A 79 21.39 10.63 21.78
C SER A 79 20.61 9.98 22.93
N PRO A 80 19.33 10.35 23.16
CA PRO A 80 18.48 9.57 24.04
C PRO A 80 18.40 8.13 23.52
N GLU A 81 18.61 7.15 24.40
CA GLU A 81 18.36 5.76 24.04
C GLU A 81 16.87 5.61 23.66
N PRO A 82 16.52 4.92 22.56
CA PRO A 82 15.14 4.58 22.30
C PRO A 82 14.68 3.62 23.41
N ILE A 83 13.83 4.12 24.31
CA ILE A 83 13.29 3.33 25.42
C ILE A 83 12.60 2.10 24.84
N ARG A 84 13.10 0.92 25.16
CA ARG A 84 12.45 -0.37 24.87
C ARG A 84 11.17 -0.46 25.71
N GLY A 85 10.07 0.04 25.17
CA GLY A 85 8.80 0.18 25.88
C GLY A 85 7.60 -0.25 25.06
N SER A 86 6.87 -1.24 25.58
CA SER A 86 5.57 -1.74 25.13
C SER A 86 5.50 -2.42 23.76
N GLU A 87 4.79 -3.55 23.76
CA GLU A 87 4.42 -4.35 22.60
C GLU A 87 3.69 -3.51 21.53
N ASP A 88 3.93 -3.80 20.23
CA ASP A 88 3.31 -3.05 19.12
C ASP A 88 1.87 -3.52 18.80
N THR A 89 1.16 -3.96 19.82
CA THR A 89 -0.25 -4.31 19.75
C THR A 89 -1.09 -3.05 19.87
N ALA A 90 -1.81 -2.70 18.80
CA ALA A 90 -2.87 -1.71 18.87
C ALA A 90 -4.08 -2.27 19.66
N THR A 91 -4.71 -1.42 20.47
CA THR A 91 -5.86 -1.79 21.32
C THR A 91 -7.18 -1.49 20.63
N PHE A 92 -7.21 -0.44 19.80
CA PHE A 92 -8.40 0.04 19.11
C PHE A 92 -8.13 0.31 17.63
N ILE A 93 -9.21 0.21 16.84
CA ILE A 93 -9.24 0.66 15.45
C ILE A 93 -10.36 1.70 15.28
N SER A 94 -10.00 2.85 14.73
CA SER A 94 -10.92 3.94 14.41
C SER A 94 -11.06 4.11 12.91
N ASP A 95 -12.30 4.12 12.43
CA ASP A 95 -12.66 4.36 11.05
C ASP A 95 -13.00 5.85 10.84
N TYR A 96 -12.28 6.51 9.94
CA TYR A 96 -12.55 7.90 9.55
C TYR A 96 -12.92 7.99 8.07
N ASN A 97 -13.93 8.81 7.73
CA ASN A 97 -14.11 9.29 6.37
C ASN A 97 -13.38 10.63 6.22
N ILE A 98 -12.58 10.81 5.17
CA ILE A 98 -11.81 12.03 4.90
C ILE A 98 -12.11 12.49 3.47
N PRO A 99 -13.17 13.29 3.25
CA PRO A 99 -13.69 13.63 1.92
C PRO A 99 -12.67 14.22 0.94
N LYS A 100 -11.60 14.88 1.42
CA LYS A 100 -10.55 15.45 0.57
C LYS A 100 -9.37 14.50 0.26
N MET A 101 -9.37 13.27 0.77
CA MET A 101 -8.24 12.34 0.64
C MET A 101 -8.34 11.48 -0.63
N ASP A 102 -8.18 12.10 -1.80
CA ASP A 102 -8.36 11.44 -3.11
C ASP A 102 -7.11 11.40 -4.00
N CYS A 103 -5.95 11.88 -3.53
CA CYS A 103 -4.66 11.53 -4.11
C CYS A 103 -3.56 11.33 -3.05
N SER A 104 -2.39 10.85 -3.46
CA SER A 104 -1.26 10.52 -2.57
C SER A 104 -0.64 11.74 -1.88
N ALA A 105 -0.85 12.96 -2.38
CA ALA A 105 -0.41 14.18 -1.70
C ALA A 105 -1.20 14.43 -0.41
N GLU A 106 -2.53 14.33 -0.48
CA GLU A 106 -3.40 14.40 0.69
C GLU A 106 -3.21 13.22 1.65
N GLU A 107 -3.01 11.99 1.14
CA GLU A 107 -2.64 10.83 1.96
C GLU A 107 -1.36 11.10 2.77
N GLN A 108 -0.30 11.58 2.10
CA GLN A 108 0.96 11.88 2.76
C GLN A 108 0.83 13.02 3.78
N MET A 109 -0.03 14.02 3.53
CA MET A 109 -0.28 15.08 4.50
C MET A 109 -0.99 14.56 5.75
N VAL A 110 -1.96 13.65 5.60
CA VAL A 110 -2.61 12.94 6.71
C VAL A 110 -1.59 12.09 7.49
N ARG A 111 -0.75 11.34 6.78
CA ARG A 111 0.32 10.50 7.37
C ARG A 111 1.29 11.31 8.22
N MET A 112 1.80 12.42 7.69
CA MET A 112 2.73 13.33 8.38
C MET A 112 2.08 14.08 9.57
N THR A 113 0.75 14.26 9.54
CA THR A 113 0.00 14.88 10.65
C THR A 113 -0.12 13.91 11.83
N LEU A 114 -0.48 12.66 11.54
CA LEU A 114 -0.69 11.62 12.56
C LEU A 114 0.61 11.00 13.09
N SER A 115 1.73 11.04 12.35
CA SER A 115 3.04 10.59 12.83
C SER A 115 3.60 11.43 13.99
N SER A 116 2.88 12.45 14.46
CA SER A 116 3.18 13.22 15.67
C SER A 116 2.55 12.64 16.95
N LEU A 117 1.76 11.56 16.86
CA LEU A 117 1.05 10.94 17.97
C LEU A 117 1.70 9.59 18.35
N VAL A 118 2.13 9.47 19.61
CA VAL A 118 2.80 8.26 20.14
C VAL A 118 1.86 7.05 20.16
N ASP A 119 0.56 7.30 20.36
CA ASP A 119 -0.46 6.26 20.45
C ASP A 119 -0.89 5.66 19.10
N VAL A 120 -0.55 6.31 17.98
CA VAL A 120 -0.85 5.79 16.63
C VAL A 120 0.17 4.72 16.25
N LYS A 121 -0.33 3.50 15.99
CA LYS A 121 0.50 2.34 15.64
C LYS A 121 0.58 2.09 14.13
N ARG A 122 -0.57 2.08 13.44
CA ARG A 122 -0.64 1.80 12.00
C ARG A 122 -1.74 2.62 11.32
N LEU A 123 -1.47 3.06 10.11
CA LEU A 123 -2.40 3.80 9.25
C LEU A 123 -2.67 2.99 7.98
N VAL A 124 -3.92 2.60 7.76
CA VAL A 124 -4.35 1.86 6.57
C VAL A 124 -5.28 2.77 5.77
N PHE A 125 -4.85 3.11 4.55
CA PHE A 125 -5.47 4.12 3.69
C PHE A 125 -6.27 3.45 2.56
N ASP A 126 -7.50 3.92 2.36
CA ASP A 126 -8.37 3.55 1.24
C ASP A 126 -8.79 4.84 0.52
N LEU A 127 -7.98 5.25 -0.47
CA LEU A 127 -8.22 6.43 -1.30
C LEU A 127 -9.51 6.29 -2.14
N PRO A 128 -9.81 5.15 -2.79
CA PRO A 128 -11.07 4.95 -3.52
C PRO A 128 -12.32 5.22 -2.68
N ASN A 129 -12.38 4.72 -1.45
CA ASN A 129 -13.51 4.95 -0.52
C ASN A 129 -13.33 6.19 0.38
N ARG A 130 -12.24 6.96 0.20
CA ARG A 130 -11.88 8.14 1.00
C ARG A 130 -11.92 7.86 2.52
N ASN A 131 -11.39 6.70 2.91
CA ASN A 131 -11.43 6.16 4.27
C ASN A 131 -10.01 5.95 4.82
N LEU A 132 -9.82 6.28 6.09
CA LEU A 132 -8.62 5.98 6.86
C LEU A 132 -9.02 5.09 8.05
N LYS A 133 -8.31 3.99 8.19
CA LYS A 133 -8.29 3.17 9.40
C LYS A 133 -7.04 3.52 10.21
N VAL A 134 -7.25 3.99 11.44
CA VAL A 134 -6.18 4.26 12.40
C VAL A 134 -6.20 3.16 13.46
N LEU A 135 -5.10 2.41 13.57
CA LEU A 135 -4.86 1.48 14.68
C LEU A 135 -4.08 2.24 15.75
N HIS A 136 -4.58 2.25 16.98
CA HIS A 136 -4.02 3.05 18.07
C HIS A 136 -4.26 2.46 19.47
N ASN A 137 -3.66 3.08 20.48
CA ASN A 137 -3.84 2.76 21.89
C ASN A 137 -4.52 3.94 22.62
N GLY A 138 -5.51 3.65 23.47
CA GLY A 138 -6.22 4.69 24.22
C GLY A 138 -7.29 5.44 23.43
N GLU A 139 -7.36 6.76 23.64
CA GLU A 139 -8.49 7.60 23.26
C GLU A 139 -8.34 8.23 21.87
N ASN A 140 -9.39 8.16 21.04
CA ASN A 140 -9.37 8.66 19.66
C ASN A 140 -9.44 10.20 19.53
N ASN A 141 -9.54 10.93 20.65
CA ASN A 141 -9.81 12.37 20.69
C ASN A 141 -8.69 13.20 20.03
N GLU A 142 -7.43 12.92 20.32
CA GLU A 142 -6.30 13.66 19.71
C GLU A 142 -6.17 13.37 18.20
N ILE A 143 -6.38 12.11 17.81
CA ILE A 143 -6.40 11.67 16.40
C ILE A 143 -7.47 12.43 15.64
N THR A 144 -8.69 12.51 16.21
CA THR A 144 -9.82 13.25 15.61
C THR A 144 -9.51 14.73 15.49
N ALA A 145 -9.06 15.39 16.56
CA ALA A 145 -8.73 16.81 16.56
C ALA A 145 -7.62 17.18 15.55
N LYS A 146 -6.61 16.31 15.39
CA LYS A 146 -5.54 16.47 14.38
C LYS A 146 -6.06 16.34 12.95
N LEU A 147 -6.98 15.39 12.69
CA LEU A 147 -7.60 15.19 11.38
C LEU A 147 -8.60 16.31 11.01
N GLU A 148 -9.31 16.86 11.99
CA GLU A 148 -10.19 18.02 11.80
C GLU A 148 -9.38 19.30 11.53
N ALA A 149 -8.31 19.55 12.30
CA ALA A 149 -7.41 20.69 12.13
C ALA A 149 -6.71 20.72 10.75
N LEU A 150 -6.62 19.57 10.07
CA LEU A 150 -6.10 19.46 8.70
C LEU A 150 -7.03 20.11 7.65
N GLY A 151 -8.29 20.40 7.99
CA GLY A 151 -9.27 21.03 7.10
C GLY A 151 -9.78 20.14 5.97
N PHE A 152 -9.52 18.82 6.01
CA PHE A 152 -9.91 17.87 4.96
C PHE A 152 -11.35 17.33 5.11
N GLY A 153 -12.11 17.88 6.07
CA GLY A 153 -13.50 17.48 6.35
C GLY A 153 -13.63 16.12 7.05
N ALA A 154 -12.58 15.67 7.73
CA ALA A 154 -12.51 14.36 8.38
C ALA A 154 -13.63 14.17 9.41
N LYS A 155 -14.17 12.95 9.50
CA LYS A 155 -15.20 12.55 10.46
C LYS A 155 -14.96 11.12 10.94
N LEU A 156 -15.10 10.90 12.24
CA LEU A 156 -15.13 9.56 12.82
C LEU A 156 -16.44 8.86 12.45
N ASN A 157 -16.34 7.66 11.86
CA ASN A 157 -17.47 6.78 11.57
C ASN A 157 -17.76 5.85 12.76
N LYS A 158 -16.72 5.21 13.30
CA LYS A 158 -16.78 4.32 14.49
C LYS A 158 -15.40 4.11 15.11
N THR A 159 -15.36 3.62 16.35
CA THR A 159 -14.17 3.04 16.97
C THR A 159 -14.57 1.73 17.64
N GLU A 160 -13.72 0.71 17.53
CA GLU A 160 -13.95 -0.62 18.10
C GLU A 160 -12.64 -1.23 18.61
N ALA A 161 -12.74 -2.23 19.51
CA ALA A 161 -11.57 -2.95 20.00
C ALA A 161 -10.90 -3.73 18.86
N TYR A 162 -9.58 -3.60 18.73
CA TYR A 162 -8.84 -4.22 17.64
C TYR A 162 -8.45 -5.66 17.98
N GLU A 163 -9.37 -6.60 17.71
CA GLU A 163 -9.02 -8.02 17.67
C GLU A 163 -8.17 -8.30 16.42
N ASN A 164 -6.87 -8.46 16.60
CA ASN A 164 -5.94 -8.72 15.50
C ASN A 164 -6.08 -10.15 14.95
N LYS A 165 -6.98 -10.31 13.98
CA LYS A 165 -7.30 -11.57 13.30
C LYS A 165 -6.38 -11.90 12.12
N GLU A 166 -5.53 -10.94 11.74
CA GLU A 166 -4.59 -11.04 10.63
C GLU A 166 -3.21 -11.52 11.09
N HIS A 167 -2.76 -11.11 12.27
CA HIS A 167 -1.46 -11.56 12.79
C HIS A 167 -1.50 -13.03 13.21
N ALA A 168 -0.42 -13.73 12.91
CA ALA A 168 -0.15 -15.03 13.50
C ALA A 168 0.00 -14.90 15.03
N GLN A 169 -0.47 -15.91 15.75
CA GLN A 169 -0.24 -16.07 17.19
C GLN A 169 1.00 -16.95 17.43
N GLU A 170 1.31 -17.82 16.47
CA GLU A 170 2.41 -18.78 16.51
C GLU A 170 3.14 -18.84 15.16
N ALA A 171 4.44 -19.12 15.22
CA ALA A 171 5.27 -19.44 14.07
C ALA A 171 5.83 -20.84 14.28
N SER A 172 5.60 -21.73 13.30
CA SER A 172 6.04 -23.13 13.36
C SER A 172 7.03 -23.44 12.25
N THR A 173 8.21 -23.91 12.64
CA THR A 173 9.31 -24.26 11.73
C THR A 173 9.19 -25.74 11.34
N PHE A 174 9.05 -26.01 10.05
CA PHE A 174 9.00 -27.35 9.47
C PHE A 174 10.23 -27.64 8.63
N LEU A 175 10.88 -28.78 8.84
CA LEU A 175 11.86 -29.34 7.91
C LEU A 175 11.11 -30.13 6.84
N ILE A 176 11.31 -29.81 5.56
CA ILE A 176 10.64 -30.46 4.41
C ILE A 176 11.70 -31.01 3.45
N PRO A 177 12.20 -32.25 3.65
CA PRO A 177 13.39 -32.76 2.95
C PRO A 177 13.37 -32.80 1.42
N LYS A 178 12.20 -32.73 0.76
CA LYS A 178 12.09 -32.63 -0.71
C LYS A 178 11.93 -31.21 -1.26
N MET A 179 11.89 -30.19 -0.41
CA MET A 179 11.61 -28.82 -0.83
C MET A 179 12.88 -28.10 -1.29
N ASP A 180 13.43 -28.53 -2.44
CA ASP A 180 14.70 -28.02 -3.00
C ASP A 180 14.61 -27.32 -4.35
N CYS A 181 13.40 -27.15 -4.94
CA CYS A 181 13.16 -26.14 -5.96
C CYS A 181 11.77 -25.47 -5.84
N SER A 182 11.52 -24.47 -6.68
CA SER A 182 10.30 -23.65 -6.66
C SER A 182 9.02 -24.41 -7.03
N ALA A 183 9.12 -25.59 -7.64
CA ALA A 183 7.97 -26.46 -7.92
C ALA A 183 7.39 -27.05 -6.63
N GLU A 184 8.25 -27.59 -5.75
CA GLU A 184 7.87 -28.12 -4.45
C GLU A 184 7.46 -27.01 -3.49
N GLU A 185 8.11 -25.85 -3.54
CA GLU A 185 7.67 -24.64 -2.84
C GLU A 185 6.21 -24.28 -3.21
N GLN A 186 5.91 -24.21 -4.51
CA GLN A 186 4.57 -23.88 -5.00
C GLN A 186 3.53 -24.96 -4.66
N MET A 187 3.89 -26.24 -4.68
CA MET A 187 3.01 -27.32 -4.21
C MET A 187 2.68 -27.18 -2.72
N VAL A 188 3.64 -26.77 -1.89
CA VAL A 188 3.40 -26.48 -0.46
C VAL A 188 2.51 -25.24 -0.27
N ARG A 189 2.76 -24.15 -1.02
CA ARG A 189 1.88 -22.96 -1.03
C ARG A 189 0.43 -23.33 -1.38
N MET A 190 0.23 -24.15 -2.41
CA MET A 190 -1.11 -24.59 -2.85
C MET A 190 -1.80 -25.50 -1.82
N ALA A 191 -1.05 -26.35 -1.11
CA ALA A 191 -1.62 -27.24 -0.08
C ALA A 191 -2.08 -26.49 1.19
N LEU A 192 -1.42 -25.39 1.54
CA LEU A 192 -1.73 -24.59 2.72
C LEU A 192 -2.69 -23.42 2.44
N SER A 193 -2.79 -22.96 1.18
CA SER A 193 -3.70 -21.87 0.77
C SER A 193 -5.18 -22.00 1.22
N PRO A 194 -5.78 -23.19 1.40
CA PRO A 194 -7.15 -23.30 1.91
C PRO A 194 -7.30 -23.08 3.44
N LEU A 195 -6.21 -22.98 4.20
CA LEU A 195 -6.25 -22.89 5.66
C LEU A 195 -6.30 -21.44 6.14
N HIS A 196 -7.45 -21.00 6.64
CA HIS A 196 -7.67 -19.63 7.14
C HIS A 196 -6.85 -19.28 8.41
N GLU A 197 -6.31 -20.30 9.07
CA GLU A 197 -5.37 -20.20 10.19
C GLU A 197 -3.99 -19.74 9.73
N VAL A 198 -3.59 -20.07 8.49
CA VAL A 198 -2.29 -19.70 7.92
C VAL A 198 -2.33 -18.24 7.49
N LYS A 199 -1.45 -17.44 8.07
CA LYS A 199 -1.33 -15.99 7.85
C LYS A 199 -0.11 -15.61 7.02
N GLY A 200 0.91 -16.46 6.99
CA GLY A 200 2.11 -16.26 6.18
C GLY A 200 2.97 -17.52 6.05
N LEU A 201 3.83 -17.53 5.04
CA LEU A 201 4.74 -18.63 4.73
C LEU A 201 6.11 -18.06 4.34
N SER A 202 7.17 -18.43 5.05
CA SER A 202 8.56 -18.08 4.71
C SER A 202 9.37 -19.33 4.40
N PHE A 203 10.03 -19.36 3.25
CA PHE A 203 10.66 -20.54 2.68
C PHE A 203 12.19 -20.35 2.60
N ASP A 204 12.95 -21.25 3.22
CA ASP A 204 14.38 -21.40 3.02
C ASP A 204 14.65 -22.73 2.28
N LEU A 205 14.80 -22.67 0.96
CA LEU A 205 15.10 -23.83 0.12
C LEU A 205 16.51 -24.39 0.34
N ALA A 206 17.46 -23.55 0.82
CA ALA A 206 18.84 -23.98 1.06
C ALA A 206 18.95 -24.84 2.33
N GLN A 207 18.20 -24.48 3.37
CA GLN A 207 18.07 -25.25 4.60
C GLN A 207 16.88 -26.24 4.58
N ARG A 208 16.08 -26.24 3.51
CA ARG A 208 14.85 -27.04 3.32
C ARG A 208 13.83 -26.84 4.44
N GLN A 209 13.70 -25.60 4.92
CA GLN A 209 12.82 -25.21 6.02
C GLN A 209 11.68 -24.30 5.55
N LEU A 210 10.50 -24.50 6.12
CA LEU A 210 9.33 -23.64 6.00
C LEU A 210 8.94 -23.13 7.38
N VAL A 211 8.90 -21.81 7.57
CA VAL A 211 8.22 -21.19 8.72
C VAL A 211 6.79 -20.85 8.32
N VAL A 212 5.83 -21.53 8.95
CA VAL A 212 4.40 -21.23 8.82
C VAL A 212 4.01 -20.26 9.94
N PHE A 213 3.50 -19.09 9.58
CA PHE A 213 2.92 -18.14 10.51
C PHE A 213 1.41 -18.42 10.57
N HIS A 214 0.88 -18.77 11.75
CA HIS A 214 -0.52 -19.17 11.91
C HIS A 214 -1.14 -18.67 13.23
N THR A 215 -2.48 -18.65 13.29
CA THR A 215 -3.22 -18.35 14.54
C THR A 215 -3.44 -19.59 15.42
N ASN A 216 -3.64 -20.75 14.80
CA ASN A 216 -3.78 -22.05 15.45
C ASN A 216 -3.72 -23.14 14.35
N GLY A 217 -4.28 -24.33 14.58
CA GLY A 217 -4.50 -25.32 13.52
C GLY A 217 -3.27 -26.12 13.13
N ILE A 218 -2.21 -26.10 13.96
CA ILE A 218 -0.93 -26.78 13.72
C ILE A 218 -1.08 -28.26 13.33
N ASN A 219 -2.09 -28.95 13.85
CA ASN A 219 -2.40 -30.34 13.50
C ASN A 219 -2.89 -30.47 12.04
N GLU A 220 -3.75 -29.57 11.55
CA GLU A 220 -4.19 -29.60 10.15
C GLU A 220 -3.07 -29.15 9.21
N ILE A 221 -2.32 -28.09 9.56
CA ILE A 221 -1.12 -27.65 8.83
C ILE A 221 -0.15 -28.81 8.65
N THR A 222 0.18 -29.53 9.74
CA THR A 222 1.04 -30.72 9.71
C THR A 222 0.44 -31.81 8.82
N THR A 223 -0.87 -32.09 8.95
CA THR A 223 -1.56 -33.10 8.13
C THR A 223 -1.49 -32.80 6.63
N LYS A 224 -1.67 -31.53 6.21
CA LYS A 224 -1.50 -31.12 4.79
C LYS A 224 -0.06 -31.33 4.31
N LEU A 225 0.93 -30.94 5.12
CA LEU A 225 2.35 -31.04 4.79
C LEU A 225 2.84 -32.50 4.72
N GLU A 226 2.34 -33.37 5.58
CA GLU A 226 2.61 -34.82 5.51
C GLU A 226 1.95 -35.46 4.29
N ALA A 227 0.71 -35.08 3.96
CA ALA A 227 -0.04 -35.61 2.82
C ALA A 227 0.61 -35.32 1.45
N LEU A 228 1.49 -34.32 1.34
CA LEU A 228 2.31 -34.10 0.13
C LEU A 228 3.38 -35.19 -0.11
N GLY A 229 3.68 -36.03 0.89
CA GLY A 229 4.72 -37.06 0.77
C GLY A 229 6.14 -36.48 0.66
N PHE A 230 6.35 -35.24 1.10
CA PHE A 230 7.65 -34.55 1.06
C PHE A 230 8.51 -34.84 2.30
N GLY A 231 7.99 -35.60 3.27
CA GLY A 231 8.67 -35.98 4.50
C GLY A 231 8.74 -34.85 5.54
N ALA A 232 7.77 -33.93 5.50
CA ALA A 232 7.69 -32.79 6.40
C ALA A 232 7.70 -33.22 7.88
N LYS A 233 8.39 -32.44 8.73
CA LYS A 233 8.43 -32.64 10.18
C LYS A 233 8.44 -31.30 10.90
N LEU A 234 7.59 -31.14 11.90
CA LEU A 234 7.66 -30.01 12.83
C LEU A 234 8.97 -30.07 13.62
N VAL A 235 9.70 -28.95 13.66
CA VAL A 235 10.95 -28.78 14.42
C VAL A 235 10.65 -28.06 15.73
N GLU A 236 9.93 -26.95 15.66
CA GLU A 236 9.55 -26.11 16.81
C GLU A 236 8.30 -25.29 16.49
N THR A 237 7.63 -24.81 17.54
CA THR A 237 6.59 -23.78 17.49
C THR A 237 6.91 -22.73 18.54
N VAL A 238 6.96 -21.47 18.13
CA VAL A 238 7.17 -20.30 19.01
C VAL A 238 5.98 -19.36 18.90
N LYS A 239 5.71 -18.54 19.93
CA LYS A 239 4.71 -17.48 19.81
C LYS A 239 5.21 -16.40 18.85
N ALA A 240 4.39 -16.00 17.89
CA ALA A 240 4.74 -14.98 16.92
C ALA A 240 4.58 -13.58 17.55
N THR A 241 5.70 -12.92 17.84
CA THR A 241 5.69 -11.60 18.49
C THR A 241 5.40 -10.49 17.48
N GLY A 242 4.13 -10.32 17.15
CA GLY A 242 3.59 -9.01 16.74
C GLY A 242 3.71 -8.63 15.27
N GLU A 243 4.38 -9.36 14.39
CA GLU A 243 4.37 -9.02 12.95
C GLU A 243 4.53 -10.24 12.02
N LEU A 244 3.83 -10.20 10.89
CA LEU A 244 4.13 -11.02 9.72
C LEU A 244 5.33 -10.41 8.99
N PRO A 245 6.22 -11.20 8.36
CA PRO A 245 7.32 -10.64 7.59
C PRO A 245 6.78 -9.89 6.36
N GLU A 246 6.75 -8.55 6.43
CA GLU A 246 6.46 -7.67 5.30
C GLU A 246 7.61 -7.63 4.29
N THR A 247 7.92 -8.77 3.66
CA THR A 247 8.44 -8.94 2.28
C THR A 247 8.82 -10.41 2.01
N PRO A 248 8.65 -10.92 0.78
CA PRO A 248 9.41 -12.08 0.32
C PRO A 248 10.87 -11.65 0.03
N ASP A 249 11.82 -12.10 0.86
CA ASP A 249 13.26 -11.74 0.81
C ASP A 249 13.89 -12.00 -0.58
N PRO A 250 14.38 -10.95 -1.27
CA PRO A 250 15.29 -11.10 -2.39
C PRO A 250 16.75 -10.90 -1.92
N THR A 251 17.42 -12.02 -1.69
CA THR A 251 18.89 -12.17 -1.62
C THR A 251 19.63 -11.51 -0.43
N LYS A 252 19.69 -12.25 0.68
CA LYS A 252 20.97 -12.45 1.39
C LYS A 252 21.99 -13.22 0.52
N GLN A 253 22.54 -12.57 -0.50
CA GLN A 253 23.72 -13.10 -1.19
C GLN A 253 24.90 -13.13 -0.22
N ALA A 254 25.35 -14.33 0.15
CA ALA A 254 26.57 -14.51 0.93
C ALA A 254 27.75 -13.96 0.13
N LYS A 255 28.44 -12.94 0.66
CA LYS A 255 29.68 -12.45 0.06
C LYS A 255 30.78 -13.51 0.20
N VAL A 256 31.01 -14.26 -0.86
CA VAL A 256 32.12 -15.20 -0.97
C VAL A 256 33.30 -14.48 -1.61
N LEU A 257 34.39 -14.33 -0.83
CA LEU A 257 35.68 -13.70 -1.19
C LEU A 257 35.56 -12.19 -1.51
#